data_AF-A0A6N6MIX6-F1
#
_entry.id   AF-A0A6N6MIX6-F1
#
_cell.length_a   1.000
_cell.length_b   1.000
_cell.length_c   1.000
_cell.angle_alpha   90.00
_cell.angle_beta   90.00
_cell.angle_gamma   90.00
#
_symmetry.space_group_name_H-M   'P 1'
#
loop_
_entity.id
_entity.type
_entity.pdbx_description
1 polymer ?
#
loop_
_entity_poly.entity_id
_entity_poly.type
_entity_poly.pdbx_seq_one_letter_code
_entity_poly.pdbx_strand_id
1 'polypeptide(L)' 'MSMGTIELGYVNRNDQMVLRKTDEPGTDHLQKAYVLRCLECEHEYGANGADIHLRRCPACDTGRPGLPYAA' A
#
# COMPACT_ATOMS: atom_id res chain seq x y z
N MET A 1 -17.63 12.85 -3.37
CA MET A 1 -16.86 11.85 -4.15
C MET A 1 -16.08 11.02 -3.15
N SER A 2 -16.41 9.74 -2.97
CA SER A 2 -15.59 8.82 -2.16
C SER A 2 -14.33 8.46 -2.95
N MET A 3 -13.15 8.64 -2.35
CA MET A 3 -11.88 8.26 -2.98
C MET A 3 -11.77 6.74 -3.00
N GLY A 4 -11.44 6.17 -4.17
CA GLY A 4 -11.19 4.73 -4.28
C GLY A 4 -10.00 4.33 -3.40
N THR A 5 -10.02 3.12 -2.84
CA THR A 5 -8.98 2.64 -1.89
C THR A 5 -7.59 2.50 -2.52
N ILE A 6 -7.49 2.62 -3.84
CA ILE A 6 -6.26 2.55 -4.62
C ILE A 6 -5.84 3.92 -5.18
N GLU A 7 -6.64 4.96 -4.95
CA GLU A 7 -6.35 6.30 -5.48
C GLU A 7 -5.21 6.95 -4.69
N LEU A 8 -4.41 7.75 -5.39
CA LEU A 8 -3.29 8.45 -4.77
C LEU A 8 -3.80 9.39 -3.67
N GLY A 9 -3.13 9.38 -2.53
CA GLY A 9 -3.54 10.12 -1.34
C GLY A 9 -4.61 9.42 -0.49
N TYR A 10 -5.13 8.25 -0.89
CA TYR A 10 -5.98 7.45 -0.01
C TYR A 10 -5.21 7.01 1.24
N VAL A 11 -5.75 7.35 2.42
CA VAL A 11 -5.23 6.92 3.71
C VAL A 11 -6.20 5.91 4.30
N ASN A 12 -5.72 4.72 4.64
CA ASN A 12 -6.54 3.70 5.29
C ASN A 12 -6.67 3.98 6.81
N ARG A 13 -7.47 3.17 7.51
CA ARG A 13 -7.72 3.32 8.96
C ARG A 13 -6.51 3.06 9.88
N ASN A 14 -5.38 2.65 9.31
CA ASN A 14 -4.16 2.28 10.03
C ASN A 14 -3.02 3.28 9.72
N ASP A 15 -3.31 4.40 9.05
CA ASP A 15 -2.38 5.48 8.69
C ASP A 15 -1.35 5.11 7.61
N GLN A 16 -1.82 4.41 6.56
CA GLN A 16 -1.05 4.13 5.36
C GLN A 16 -1.64 4.88 4.18
N MET A 17 -0.82 5.72 3.56
CA MET A 17 -1.18 6.52 2.40
C MET A 17 -0.74 5.84 1.10
N VAL A 18 -1.60 5.79 0.09
CA VAL A 18 -1.22 5.42 -1.27
C VAL A 18 -0.37 6.53 -1.89
N LEU A 19 0.91 6.22 -2.12
CA LEU A 19 1.88 7.14 -2.69
C LEU A 19 2.00 7.00 -4.20
N ARG A 20 1.95 5.77 -4.72
CA ARG A 20 2.15 5.50 -6.16
C ARG A 20 1.41 4.24 -6.63
N LYS A 21 0.88 4.29 -7.85
CA LYS A 21 0.45 3.11 -8.62
C LYS A 21 1.65 2.60 -9.43
N THR A 22 1.87 1.29 -9.49
CA THR A 22 2.98 0.70 -10.26
C THR A 22 2.44 -0.24 -11.35
N ASP A 23 3.28 -0.54 -12.34
CA ASP A 23 2.99 -1.58 -13.34
C ASP A 23 3.49 -2.97 -12.93
N GLU A 24 4.12 -3.09 -11.75
CA GLU A 24 4.66 -4.34 -11.24
C GLU A 24 3.53 -5.30 -10.84
N PRO A 25 3.68 -6.60 -11.11
CA PRO A 25 2.69 -7.60 -10.72
C PRO A 25 2.58 -7.65 -9.19
N GLY A 26 1.34 -7.70 -8.71
CA GLY A 26 1.03 -8.12 -7.35
C GLY A 26 1.20 -9.64 -7.18
N THR A 27 0.93 -10.11 -5.97
CA THR A 27 0.96 -11.56 -5.66
C THR A 27 -0.40 -12.24 -5.82
N ASP A 28 -1.48 -11.46 -5.88
CA ASP A 28 -2.85 -11.94 -6.07
C ASP A 28 -3.27 -11.87 -7.55
N HIS A 29 -4.32 -12.64 -7.90
CA HIS A 29 -4.81 -12.77 -9.27
C HIS A 29 -5.12 -11.40 -9.92
N LEU A 30 -4.36 -11.08 -10.97
CA LEU A 30 -4.45 -9.83 -11.75
C LEU A 30 -4.23 -8.54 -10.94
N GLN A 31 -3.69 -8.62 -9.72
CA GLN A 31 -3.37 -7.42 -8.94
C GLN A 31 -2.06 -6.79 -9.43
N LYS A 32 -1.94 -5.48 -9.18
CA LYS A 32 -0.70 -4.70 -9.31
C LYS A 32 -0.19 -4.30 -7.93
N ALA A 33 1.11 -4.11 -7.81
CA ALA A 33 1.70 -3.54 -6.61
C ALA A 33 1.45 -2.02 -6.55
N TYR A 34 1.11 -1.52 -5.37
CA TYR A 34 1.01 -0.09 -5.05
C TYR A 34 2.02 0.24 -3.97
N VAL A 35 2.62 1.43 -4.03
CA VAL A 35 3.51 1.92 -2.98
C VAL A 35 2.67 2.63 -1.93
N LEU A 36 2.73 2.13 -0.70
CA LEU A 36 2.17 2.77 0.48
C LEU A 36 3.29 3.43 1.27
N ARG A 37 2.98 4.57 1.91
CA ARG A 37 3.83 5.20 2.93
C ARG A 37 3.09 5.18 4.27
N CYS A 38 3.74 4.68 5.30
CA CYS A 38 3.25 4.82 6.66
C CYS A 38 3.40 6.28 7.11
N LEU A 39 2.33 6.89 7.63
CA LEU A 39 2.38 8.28 8.09
C LEU A 39 3.02 8.44 9.48
N GLU A 40 3.21 7.34 10.21
CA GLU A 40 3.85 7.33 11.53
C GLU A 40 5.38 7.22 11.45
N CYS A 41 5.91 6.27 10.66
CA CYS A 41 7.37 6.02 10.56
C CYS A 41 7.97 6.31 9.18
N GLU A 42 7.15 6.80 8.24
CA GLU A 42 7.55 7.14 6.87
C GLU A 42 8.04 5.96 6.01
N HIS A 43 8.00 4.72 6.51
CA HIS A 43 8.41 3.55 5.76
C HIS A 43 7.53 3.33 4.52
N GLU A 44 8.17 3.17 3.36
CA GLU A 44 7.53 2.88 2.09
C GLU A 44 7.61 1.39 1.74
N TYR A 45 6.52 0.83 1.23
CA TYR A 45 6.44 -0.59 0.91
C TYR A 45 5.34 -0.91 -0.10
N GLY A 46 5.51 -2.02 -0.83
CA GLY A 46 4.53 -2.50 -1.80
C GLY A 46 3.35 -3.25 -1.17
N ALA A 47 2.16 -3.14 -1.76
CA ALA A 47 0.98 -3.94 -1.41
C ALA A 47 0.06 -4.19 -2.61
N ASN A 48 -0.73 -5.28 -2.58
CA ASN A 48 -1.79 -5.50 -3.55
C ASN A 48 -2.89 -4.44 -3.37
N GLY A 49 -3.48 -3.97 -4.47
CA GLY A 49 -4.57 -2.98 -4.44
C GLY A 49 -5.77 -3.42 -3.57
N ALA A 50 -6.14 -4.69 -3.66
CA ALA A 50 -7.21 -5.28 -2.85
C ALA A 50 -6.95 -5.22 -1.33
N ASP A 51 -5.68 -5.22 -0.91
CA ASP A 51 -5.30 -5.25 0.51
C ASP A 51 -5.25 -3.85 1.16
N ILE A 52 -5.13 -2.77 0.36
CA ILE A 52 -4.77 -1.44 0.85
C ILE A 52 -5.67 -0.97 2.00
N HIS A 53 -6.98 -1.22 1.91
CA HIS A 53 -7.96 -0.79 2.91
C HIS A 53 -7.75 -1.37 4.33
N LEU A 54 -7.01 -2.47 4.47
CA LEU A 54 -6.69 -3.13 5.75
C LEU A 54 -5.20 -3.16 6.06
N ARG A 55 -4.34 -2.67 5.16
CA ARG A 55 -2.89 -2.80 5.34
C ARG A 55 -2.43 -2.14 6.62
N ARG A 56 -1.50 -2.81 7.30
CA ARG A 56 -0.76 -2.32 8.47
C ARG A 56 0.72 -2.15 8.10
N CYS A 57 1.45 -1.35 8.87
CA CYS A 57 2.83 -1.00 8.59
C CYS A 57 3.78 -2.15 8.99
N PRO A 58 4.58 -2.69 8.07
CA PRO A 58 5.54 -3.75 8.42
C PRO A 58 6.61 -3.30 9.42
N ALA A 59 6.94 -2.01 9.47
CA ALA A 59 7.96 -1.46 10.36
C ALA A 59 7.43 -1.13 11.77
N CYS A 60 6.17 -0.70 11.92
CA CYS A 60 5.62 -0.28 13.21
C CYS A 60 4.98 -1.41 14.01
N ASP A 61 4.16 -2.24 13.36
CA ASP A 61 3.18 -3.07 14.07
C ASP A 61 3.02 -4.47 13.48
N THR A 62 4.11 -5.01 12.93
CA THR A 62 4.21 -6.37 12.35
C THR A 62 3.29 -6.62 11.16
N GLY A 63 2.91 -5.57 10.42
CA GLY A 63 2.23 -5.71 9.14
C GLY A 63 2.97 -6.65 8.17
N ARG A 64 2.24 -7.23 7.20
CA ARG A 64 2.86 -8.08 6.17
C ARG A 64 4.05 -7.37 5.51
N PRO A 65 5.14 -8.07 5.14
CA PRO A 65 6.24 -7.47 4.37
C PRO A 65 5.77 -6.79 3.08
N GLY A 66 6.53 -5.80 2.62
CA GLY A 66 6.27 -5.13 1.35
C GLY A 66 6.45 -6.05 0.16
N LEU A 67 5.60 -5.89 -0.86
CA LEU A 67 5.87 -6.45 -2.18
C LEU A 67 7.04 -5.71 -2.83
N PRO A 68 7.86 -6.39 -3.65
CA PRO A 68 8.90 -5.71 -4.44
C PRO A 68 8.26 -4.75 -5.45
N TYR A 69 8.93 -3.62 -5.68
CA TYR A 69 8.59 -2.67 -6.73
C TYR A 69 9.85 -1.95 -7.21
N ALA A 70 9.87 -1.47 -8.45
CA ALA A 70 10.94 -0.62 -8.94
C ALA A 70 10.83 0.77 -8.26
N ALA A 71 11.90 1.18 -7.58
CA ALA A 71 11.99 2.47 -6.88
C ALA A 71 11.85 3.65 -7.84
#